data_AF-A0A116KU14-F1
#
_entry.id   AF-A0A116KU14-F1
#
_cell.length_a   1.000
_cell.length_b   1.000
_cell.length_c   1.000
_cell.angle_alpha   90.00
_cell.angle_beta   90.00
_cell.angle_gamma   90.00
#
_symmetry.space_group_name_H-M   'P 1'
#
loop_
_entity.id
_entity.type
_entity.pdbx_description
1 polymer ?
#
loop_
_entity_poly.entity_id
_entity_poly.type
_entity_poly.pdbx_seq_one_letter_code
_entity_poly.pdbx_strand_id
1 'polypeptide(L)'
;MNDISNYDVSLYLDFNIIITNLDLVDDEQKQILVSNIKSKILELKELLNERQSHRQHIPNVGKQMFKQQLALVETLEKWIIDFENSLKEKN
;
A
#
# COMPACT_ATOMS: atom_id res chain seq x y z
N MET A 1 -24.42 10.19 -9.86
CA MET A 1 -24.08 8.96 -9.08
C MET A 1 -24.05 7.73 -9.98
N ASN A 2 -25.05 7.49 -10.85
CA ASN A 2 -25.06 6.35 -11.79
C ASN A 2 -23.90 6.34 -12.79
N ASP A 3 -23.35 7.50 -13.16
CA ASP A 3 -22.23 7.53 -14.11
C ASP A 3 -20.91 7.12 -13.45
N ILE A 4 -20.78 7.29 -12.13
CA ILE A 4 -19.53 6.98 -11.42
C ILE A 4 -19.38 5.48 -11.19
N SER A 5 -20.49 4.77 -11.02
CA SER A 5 -20.49 3.30 -10.87
C SER A 5 -20.14 2.55 -12.16
N ASN A 6 -20.06 3.24 -13.31
CA ASN A 6 -19.70 2.66 -14.60
C ASN A 6 -18.25 2.95 -14.99
N TYR A 7 -17.48 3.65 -14.16
CA TYR A 7 -16.03 3.78 -14.39
C TYR A 7 -15.31 2.50 -14.01
N ASP A 8 -14.22 2.24 -14.73
CA ASP A 8 -13.28 1.19 -14.36
C ASP A 8 -12.69 1.46 -12.97
N VAL A 9 -12.41 0.37 -12.24
CA VAL A 9 -11.69 0.46 -10.97
C VAL A 9 -10.21 0.70 -11.27
N SER A 10 -9.75 1.93 -11.06
CA SER A 10 -8.34 2.31 -11.22
C SER A 10 -7.57 2.22 -9.91
N LEU A 11 -6.38 1.60 -9.94
CA LEU A 11 -5.42 1.57 -8.84
C LEU A 11 -4.04 2.01 -9.36
N TYR A 12 -3.70 3.28 -9.12
CA TYR A 12 -2.40 3.86 -9.47
C TYR A 12 -1.61 4.12 -8.19
N LEU A 13 -0.41 3.56 -8.10
CA LEU A 13 0.49 3.70 -6.97
C LEU A 13 1.75 4.41 -7.45
N ASP A 14 1.99 5.63 -7.01
CA ASP A 14 3.09 6.47 -7.52
C ASP A 14 4.47 5.81 -7.32
N PHE A 15 4.62 5.03 -6.25
CA PHE A 15 5.86 4.30 -6.01
C PHE A 15 6.14 3.22 -7.06
N ASN A 16 5.18 2.82 -7.90
CA ASN A 16 5.43 1.89 -9.00
C ASN A 16 6.50 2.42 -9.96
N ILE A 17 6.59 3.74 -10.12
CA ILE A 17 7.67 4.37 -10.90
C ILE A 17 9.02 4.02 -10.29
N ILE A 18 9.14 4.00 -8.96
CA ILE A 18 10.37 3.61 -8.27
C ILE A 18 10.68 2.14 -8.55
N ILE A 19 9.68 1.25 -8.39
CA ILE A 19 9.85 -0.20 -8.63
C ILE A 19 10.40 -0.48 -10.03
N THR A 20 9.86 0.17 -11.06
CA THR A 20 10.29 -0.01 -12.45
C THR A 20 11.73 0.45 -12.73
N ASN A 21 12.31 1.27 -11.84
CA ASN A 21 13.65 1.81 -12.00
C ASN A 21 14.67 1.20 -11.01
N LEU A 22 14.28 0.21 -10.21
CA LEU A 22 15.19 -0.38 -9.21
C LEU A 22 16.42 -1.04 -9.84
N ASP A 23 16.31 -1.61 -11.05
CA ASP A 23 17.45 -2.21 -11.76
C ASP A 23 18.47 -1.17 -12.25
N LEU A 24 18.16 0.13 -12.18
CA LEU A 24 19.04 1.22 -12.61
C LEU A 24 19.91 1.79 -11.48
N VAL A 25 19.74 1.31 -10.25
CA VAL A 25 20.49 1.80 -9.08
C VAL A 25 21.28 0.67 -8.42
N ASP A 26 22.25 1.02 -7.58
CA ASP A 26 23.04 0.04 -6.81
C ASP A 26 22.23 -0.59 -5.67
N ASP A 27 22.77 -1.66 -5.08
CA ASP A 27 22.03 -2.48 -4.11
C ASP A 27 21.78 -1.76 -2.78
N GLU A 28 22.65 -0.84 -2.38
CA GLU A 28 22.43 0.01 -1.20
C GLU A 28 21.22 0.92 -1.46
N GLN A 29 21.17 1.57 -2.62
CA GLN A 29 20.08 2.45 -3.00
C GLN A 29 18.77 1.68 -3.21
N LYS A 30 18.80 0.46 -3.78
CA LYS A 30 17.62 -0.42 -3.84
C LYS A 30 17.04 -0.68 -2.46
N GLN A 31 17.88 -1.03 -1.48
CA GLN A 31 17.43 -1.31 -0.11
C GLN A 31 16.78 -0.08 0.53
N ILE A 32 17.39 1.10 0.37
CA ILE A 32 16.84 2.36 0.90
C ILE A 32 15.47 2.66 0.28
N LEU A 33 15.34 2.56 -1.05
CA LEU A 33 14.09 2.85 -1.75
C LEU A 33 12.96 1.91 -1.33
N VAL A 34 13.23 0.60 -1.27
CA VAL A 34 12.24 -0.41 -0.85
C VAL A 34 11.84 -0.22 0.62
N SER A 35 12.80 0.07 1.50
CA SER A 35 12.55 0.37 2.92
C SER A 35 11.66 1.61 3.09
N ASN A 36 11.90 2.67 2.32
CA ASN A 36 11.06 3.87 2.33
C ASN A 36 9.61 3.57 1.90
N ILE A 37 9.42 2.79 0.83
CA ILE A 37 8.09 2.37 0.37
C ILE A 37 7.39 1.56 1.47
N LYS A 38 8.09 0.60 2.07
CA LYS A 38 7.59 -0.22 3.19
C LYS A 38 7.15 0.65 4.36
N SER A 39 7.99 1.60 4.77
CA SER A 39 7.66 2.54 5.85
C SER A 39 6.38 3.33 5.56
N LYS A 40 6.18 3.83 4.33
CA LYS A 40 4.96 4.55 3.95
C LYS A 40 3.71 3.68 3.90
N ILE A 41 3.83 2.41 3.51
CA ILE A 41 2.73 1.45 3.58
C ILE A 41 2.33 1.18 5.04
N LEU A 42 3.31 1.00 5.94
CA LEU A 42 3.06 0.77 7.37
C LEU A 42 2.43 1.99 8.05
N GLU A 43 2.94 3.20 7.77
CA GLU A 43 2.33 4.45 8.25
C GLU A 43 0.87 4.58 7.80
N LEU A 44 0.55 4.23 6.54
CA LEU A 44 -0.82 4.24 6.04
C LEU A 44 -1.70 3.21 6.77
N LYS A 45 -1.17 2.00 7.02
CA LYS A 45 -1.91 0.95 7.74
C LYS A 45 -2.22 1.37 9.17
N GLU A 46 -1.26 1.97 9.88
CA GLU A 46 -1.46 2.51 11.23
C GLU A 46 -2.55 3.59 11.23
N LEU A 47 -2.45 4.56 10.32
CA LEU A 47 -3.45 5.62 10.16
C LEU A 47 -4.87 5.06 9.89
N LEU A 48 -4.99 4.02 9.07
CA LEU A 48 -6.29 3.38 8.79
C LEU A 48 -6.86 2.68 10.03
N ASN A 49 -6.02 1.98 10.80
CA ASN A 49 -6.43 1.33 12.04
C ASN A 49 -6.87 2.34 13.11
N GLU A 50 -6.12 3.44 13.28
CA GLU A 50 -6.50 4.54 14.17
C GLU A 50 -7.84 5.16 13.73
N ARG A 51 -8.04 5.40 12.44
CA ARG A 51 -9.31 5.97 11.96
C ARG A 51 -10.48 5.02 12.17
N GLN A 52 -10.28 3.72 12.03
CA GLN A 52 -11.31 2.72 12.29
C GLN A 52 -11.69 2.67 13.78
N SER A 53 -10.72 2.73 14.69
CA SER A 53 -10.98 2.69 16.14
C SER A 53 -11.77 3.91 16.63
N HIS A 54 -11.48 5.10 16.08
CA HIS A 54 -12.17 6.35 16.43
C HIS A 54 -13.54 6.54 15.76
N ARG A 55 -13.90 5.70 14.77
CA ARG A 55 -15.13 5.83 13.96
C ARG A 55 -16.12 4.68 14.19
N GLN A 56 -16.45 4.40 15.45
CA GLN A 56 -17.36 3.30 15.80
C GLN A 56 -18.82 3.50 15.35
N HIS A 57 -19.25 4.75 15.13
CA HIS A 57 -20.66 5.11 14.84
C HIS A 57 -20.94 5.48 13.38
N ILE A 58 -20.04 5.16 12.44
CA ILE A 58 -20.28 5.43 11.02
C ILE A 58 -21.34 4.49 10.42
N PRO A 59 -22.09 4.94 9.39
CA PRO A 59 -23.00 4.08 8.63
C PRO A 59 -22.31 2.85 8.03
N ASN A 60 -23.07 1.77 7.81
CA ASN A 60 -22.52 0.49 7.31
C ASN A 60 -21.71 0.64 6.01
N VAL A 61 -22.14 1.51 5.09
CA VAL A 61 -21.41 1.79 3.83
C VAL A 61 -20.01 2.34 4.12
N GLY A 62 -19.88 3.24 5.09
CA GLY A 62 -18.57 3.73 5.54
C GLY A 62 -17.69 2.63 6.14
N LYS A 63 -18.29 1.67 6.87
CA LYS A 63 -17.54 0.51 7.39
C LYS A 63 -17.00 -0.38 6.28
N GLN A 64 -17.78 -0.61 5.22
CA GLN A 64 -17.34 -1.41 4.07
C GLN A 64 -16.19 -0.74 3.32
N MET A 65 -16.25 0.58 3.13
CA MET A 65 -15.15 1.35 2.55
C MET A 65 -13.86 1.20 3.36
N PHE A 66 -13.91 1.32 4.69
CA PHE A 66 -12.73 1.11 5.55
C PHE A 66 -12.18 -0.31 5.45
N LYS A 67 -13.04 -1.34 5.48
CA LYS A 67 -12.61 -2.74 5.29
C LYS A 67 -11.87 -2.94 3.97
N GLN A 68 -12.36 -2.32 2.89
CA GLN A 68 -11.72 -2.38 1.58
C GLN A 68 -10.35 -1.70 1.58
N GLN A 69 -10.23 -0.50 2.18
CA GLN A 69 -8.94 0.18 2.31
C GLN A 69 -7.93 -0.62 3.14
N LEU A 70 -8.38 -1.23 4.24
CA LEU A 70 -7.53 -2.05 5.11
C LEU A 70 -7.04 -3.32 4.38
N ALA A 71 -7.92 -4.00 3.66
CA ALA A 71 -7.54 -5.18 2.87
C ALA A 71 -6.50 -4.85 1.79
N LEU A 72 -6.61 -3.68 1.14
CA LEU A 72 -5.61 -3.23 0.17
C LEU A 72 -4.26 -2.96 0.82
N VAL A 73 -4.22 -2.23 1.94
CA VAL A 73 -2.94 -1.88 2.59
C VAL A 73 -2.25 -3.12 3.17
N GLU A 74 -3.00 -4.09 3.71
CA GLU A 74 -2.47 -5.37 4.17
C GLU A 74 -1.87 -6.20 3.02
N THR A 75 -2.51 -6.16 1.85
CA THR A 75 -1.97 -6.81 0.65
C THR A 75 -0.65 -6.17 0.21
N LEU A 76 -0.59 -4.82 0.23
CA LEU A 76 0.63 -4.08 -0.09
C LEU A 76 1.76 -4.32 0.93
N GLU A 77 1.43 -4.38 2.22
CA GLU A 77 2.38 -4.67 3.29
C GLU A 77 2.99 -6.06 3.12
N LYS A 78 2.16 -7.07 2.88
CA LYS A 78 2.66 -8.42 2.63
C LYS A 78 3.58 -8.44 1.41
N TRP A 79 3.12 -7.85 0.30
CA TRP A 79 3.90 -7.79 -0.94
C TRP A 79 5.26 -7.11 -0.74
N ILE A 80 5.32 -5.95 -0.07
CA ILE A 80 6.60 -5.23 0.09
C ILE A 80 7.57 -5.96 1.02
N ILE A 81 7.07 -6.69 2.02
CA ILE A 81 7.89 -7.56 2.89
C ILE A 81 8.47 -8.72 2.07
N ASP A 82 7.64 -9.42 1.31
CA ASP A 82 8.07 -10.55 0.46
C ASP A 82 9.09 -10.06 -0.59
N PHE A 83 8.84 -8.90 -1.21
CA PHE A 83 9.74 -8.30 -2.19
C PHE A 83 11.08 -7.89 -1.56
N GLU A 84 11.07 -7.19 -0.42
CA GLU A 84 12.28 -6.81 0.31
C GLU A 84 13.14 -8.04 0.70
N ASN A 85 12.51 -9.13 1.12
CA ASN A 85 13.22 -10.38 1.43
C ASN A 85 13.85 -11.01 0.18
N SER A 86 13.14 -11.00 -0.95
CA SER A 86 13.67 -11.52 -2.23
C SER A 86 14.90 -10.77 -2.74
N LEU A 87 15.09 -9.51 -2.33
CA LEU A 87 16.29 -8.73 -2.65
C LEU A 87 17.47 -9.09 -1.75
N LYS A 88 17.22 -9.50 -0.50
CA LYS A 88 18.27 -9.93 0.44
C LYS A 88 18.81 -11.31 0.11
N GLU A 89 17.98 -12.20 -0.43
CA GLU A 89 18.37 -13.56 -0.84
C GLU A 89 19.25 -13.60 -2.10
N LYS A 90 19.31 -12.51 -2.87
CA LYS A 90 20.12 -12.39 -4.09
C LYS A 90 21.52 -11.81 -3.86
N ASN A 91 21.81 -11.35 -2.64
CA ASN A 91 23.11 -10.81 -2.21
C ASN A 91 23.90 -11.88 -1.43
#